data_AF-Q10VM2-F1
#
_entry.id   AF-Q10VM2-F1
#
_cell.length_a   1.000
_cell.length_b   1.000
_cell.length_c   1.000
_cell.angle_alpha   90.00
_cell.angle_beta   90.00
_cell.angle_gamma   90.00
#
_symmetry.space_group_name_H-M   'P 1'
#
loop_
_entity.id
_entity.type
_entity.pdbx_description
1 polymer ?
#
loop_
_entity_poly.entity_id
_entity_poly.type
_entity_poly.pdbx_seq_one_letter_code
_entity_poly.pdbx_strand_id
1 'polypeptide(L)' 'MKNNQLRLRMNDKSMNKLRLYLRLQGKTMTQVIEEVIDSLPEVVVEATEQEKMFIK' A
#
# COMPACT_ATOMS: atom_id res chain seq x y z
N MET A 1 -6.90 -12.83 8.17
CA MET A 1 -5.47 -12.59 8.44
C MET A 1 -4.88 -11.90 7.22
N LYS A 2 -4.03 -10.87 7.39
CA LYS A 2 -3.38 -10.22 6.25
C LYS A 2 -2.27 -11.16 5.75
N ASN A 3 -2.40 -11.65 4.51
CA ASN A 3 -1.50 -12.67 3.95
C ASN A 3 -0.46 -12.09 2.97
N ASN A 4 -0.64 -10.84 2.55
CA ASN A 4 0.20 -10.20 1.56
C ASN A 4 1.25 -9.31 2.23
N GLN A 5 2.46 -9.28 1.66
CA GLN A 5 3.58 -8.46 2.14
C GLN A 5 4.12 -7.56 1.02
N LEU A 6 4.50 -6.34 1.38
CA LEU A 6 5.10 -5.37 0.47
C LEU A 6 6.51 -5.02 0.95
N ARG A 7 7.50 -5.27 0.09
CA ARG A 7 8.90 -4.88 0.33
C ARG A 7 9.24 -3.67 -0.53
N LEU A 8 9.41 -2.51 0.10
CA LEU A 8 9.79 -1.27 -0.57
C LEU A 8 11.27 -0.95 -0.36
N ARG A 9 11.93 -0.47 -1.41
CA ARG A 9 13.24 0.18 -1.32
C ARG A 9 13.04 1.68 -1.42
N MET A 10 13.64 2.43 -0.50
CA MET A 10 13.62 3.89 -0.51
C MET A 10 14.88 4.44 0.16
N ASN A 11 15.22 5.68 -0.17
CA ASN A 11 16.33 6.38 0.48
C ASN A 11 15.97 6.77 1.93
N ASP A 12 17.00 7.02 2.73
CA ASP A 12 16.84 7.35 4.15
C ASP A 12 16.02 8.61 4.39
N LYS A 13 16.17 9.62 3.51
CA LYS A 13 15.38 10.86 3.57
C LYS A 13 13.88 10.59 3.50
N SER A 14 13.46 9.73 2.57
CA SER A 14 12.05 9.37 2.38
C SER A 14 11.54 8.50 3.53
N MET A 15 12.35 7.54 4.00
CA MET A 15 12.01 6.70 5.15
C MET A 15 11.83 7.53 6.43
N ASN A 16 12.70 8.50 6.66
CA ASN A 16 12.61 9.39 7.83
C ASN A 16 11.38 10.30 7.77
N LYS A 17 11.07 10.85 6.58
CA LYS A 17 9.83 11.63 6.39
C LYS A 17 8.60 10.79 6.68
N LEU A 18 8.56 9.54 6.20
CA LEU A 18 7.46 8.61 6.46
C LEU A 18 7.32 8.33 7.97
N ARG A 19 8.41 7.99 8.66
CA ARG A 19 8.39 7.73 10.11
C ARG A 19 7.86 8.91 10.92
N LEU A 20 8.26 10.13 10.57
CA LEU A 20 7.76 11.34 11.23
C LEU A 20 6.27 11.54 10.99
N TYR A 21 5.80 11.38 9.76
CA TYR A 21 4.38 11.47 9.43
C TYR A 21 3.55 10.47 10.24
N LEU A 22 3.97 9.20 10.29
CA LEU A 22 3.32 8.14 11.05
C LEU A 22 3.20 8.48 12.53
N ARG A 23 4.27 8.99 13.13
CA ARG A 23 4.28 9.41 14.54
C ARG A 23 3.31 10.56 14.81
N LEU A 24 3.25 11.55 13.92
CA LEU A 24 2.37 12.71 14.07
C LEU A 24 0.89 12.34 13.91
N GLN A 25 0.58 11.39 13.02
CA GLN A 25 -0.80 10.97 12.75
C GLN A 25 -1.28 9.81 13.64
N GLY A 26 -0.38 9.19 14.43
CA GLY A 26 -0.71 8.01 15.23
C GLY A 26 -1.06 6.78 14.39
N LYS A 27 -0.50 6.68 13.17
CA LYS A 27 -0.80 5.60 12.22
C LYS A 27 0.38 4.64 12.05
N THR A 28 0.07 3.40 11.68
CA THR A 28 1.06 2.40 11.26
C THR A 28 1.42 2.55 9.78
N MET A 29 2.59 2.04 9.37
CA MET A 29 2.99 2.01 7.95
C MET A 29 1.92 1.35 7.08
N THR A 30 1.34 0.24 7.56
CA THR A 30 0.30 -0.49 6.85
C THR A 30 -0.95 0.36 6.63
N GLN A 31 -1.44 1.06 7.66
CA GLN A 31 -2.62 1.92 7.51
C GLN A 31 -2.41 3.03 6.50
N VAL A 32 -1.25 3.68 6.50
CA VAL A 32 -0.96 4.74 5.52
C VAL A 32 -0.88 4.19 4.09
N ILE A 33 -0.32 2.99 3.91
CA ILE A 33 -0.28 2.35 2.59
C ILE A 33 -1.69 1.93 2.16
N GLU A 34 -2.51 1.38 3.06
CA GLU A 34 -3.90 1.03 2.79
C GLU A 34 -4.72 2.26 2.40
N GLU A 35 -4.59 3.38 3.13
CA GLU A 35 -5.26 4.64 2.77
C GLU A 35 -4.84 5.17 1.39
N VAL A 36 -3.56 5.04 1.03
CA VAL A 36 -3.08 5.40 -0.30
C VAL A 36 -3.69 4.49 -1.35
N ILE A 37 -3.73 3.18 -1.12
CA ILE A 37 -4.33 2.20 -2.03
C ILE A 37 -5.83 2.49 -2.21
N ASP A 38 -6.55 2.73 -1.13
CA ASP A 38 -7.98 3.03 -1.13
C ASP A 38 -8.29 4.37 -1.83
N SER A 39 -7.32 5.28 -1.91
CA SER A 39 -7.43 6.54 -2.64
C SER A 39 -7.20 6.41 -4.16
N LEU A 40 -6.69 5.27 -4.63
CA LEU A 40 -6.49 5.04 -6.05
C LEU A 40 -7.84 4.88 -6.76
N PRO A 41 -7.97 5.35 -8.01
CA PRO A 41 -9.19 5.11 -8.78
C PRO A 41 -9.41 3.61 -8.94
N GLU A 42 -10.66 3.16 -8.81
CA GLU A 42 -11.02 1.78 -9.11
C GLU A 42 -10.65 1.49 -10.56
N VAL A 43 -9.69 0.59 -10.75
CA VAL A 43 -9.38 0.08 -12.07
C VAL A 43 -10.43 -0.99 -12.35
N VAL A 44 -11.45 -0.64 -13.15
CA VAL A 44 -12.33 -1.63 -13.76
C VAL A 44 -11.50 -2.34 -14.83
N VAL A 45 -10.69 -3.30 -14.39
CA VAL A 45 -9.99 -4.19 -15.30
C VAL A 45 -11.08 -5.07 -15.91
N GLU A 46 -11.41 -4.87 -17.18
CA GLU A 46 -12.08 -5.90 -17.98
C GLU A 46 -11.11 -7.08 -18.03
N ALA A 47 -11.21 -7.94 -17.02
CA ALA A 47 -10.22 -8.94 -16.72
C ALA A 47 -10.01 -9.84 -17.93
N THR A 48 -8.82 -9.74 -18.54
CA THR A 48 -8.30 -10.87 -19.29
C THR A 48 -8.05 -11.99 -18.30
N GLU A 49 -8.40 -13.23 -18.67
CA GLU A 49 -8.49 -14.41 -17.79
C GLU A 49 -7.25 -14.69 -16.90
N GLN A 50 -6.12 -14.06 -17.17
CA GLN A 50 -4.87 -14.18 -16.43
C GLN A 50 -4.86 -13.43 -15.08
N GLU A 51 -5.65 -12.36 -14.92
CA GLU A 51 -5.64 -11.53 -13.70
C GLU A 51 -6.61 -12.04 -12.61
N LYS A 52 -7.64 -12.81 -13.00
CA LYS A 52 -8.59 -13.46 -12.08
C LYS A 52 -7.95 -14.53 -11.18
N MET A 53 -6.73 -14.99 -11.50
CA MET A 53 -6.00 -15.96 -10.67
C MET A 53 -5.35 -15.36 -9.41
N PHE A 54 -5.13 -14.04 -9.36
CA PHE A 54 -4.42 -13.39 -8.24
C PHE A 54 -5.34 -12.69 -7.23
N ILE A 55 -6.65 -12.70 -7.49
CA ILE A 55 -7.69 -12.20 -6.57
C ILE A 55 -8.49 -13.41 -6.06
N LYS A 56 -7.91 -14.15 -5.11
CA LYS A 56 -8.60 -15.20 -4.35
C LYS A 56 -8.21 -15.13 -2.88
#